data_AF-A0A2N0ZU03-F1
#
_entry.id   AF-A0A2N0ZU03-F1
#
_cell.length_a   1.000
_cell.length_b   1.000
_cell.length_c   1.000
_cell.angle_alpha   90.00
_cell.angle_beta   90.00
_cell.angle_gamma   90.00
#
_symmetry.space_group_name_H-M   'P 1'
#
loop_
_entity.id
_entity.type
_entity.pdbx_description
1 polymer ?
#
loop_
_entity_poly.entity_id
_entity_poly.type
_entity_poly.pdbx_seq_one_letter_code
_entity_poly.pdbx_strand_id
1 'polypeptide(L)'
;MTNQVGLYEKKYPANWVVMQNRILQAFYEMTLDEKRLLLLASSVVRLIDATEKDTIEITAKAFAEACNIQVDSAYTQLKDASETMMRRFFSYRNERGSRVNVQWVIRSIYEDGYVSLCFTDEVLLMLKVFDENNPFTKYKKEDVLKLKGEYSIDIYHLAKKHEAMSSWTMSLEEIREELALSKSYERINNLKSRVINPSVEEITEKSDIKITYENVKRGRTVTGLKFNVKAKPTKKKSLEDLNQNNENRDIPSLTVKQIDRFAPLLANYAPFGSYAPSGKSTQEVISWLHTQLRDEAFLKTHKKHLLAIGYTFPKQKS
;
A
#
# COMPACT_ATOMS: atom_id res chain seq x y z
N MET A 1 31.76 14.82 26.08
CA MET A 1 31.38 13.73 25.15
C MET A 1 29.88 13.60 25.20
N THR A 2 29.18 14.12 24.21
CA THR A 2 27.74 13.91 24.08
C THR A 2 27.53 13.49 22.63
N ASN A 3 27.47 12.16 22.45
CA ASN A 3 27.15 11.55 21.17
C ASN A 3 25.76 12.01 20.75
N GLN A 4 25.68 12.91 19.76
CA GLN A 4 24.51 13.00 18.90
C GLN A 4 24.50 11.75 18.02
N VAL A 5 23.91 10.67 18.55
CA VAL A 5 23.42 9.59 17.70
C VAL A 5 22.25 10.21 16.94
N GLY A 6 22.48 10.63 15.70
CA GLY A 6 21.40 11.00 14.80
C GLY A 6 20.41 9.83 14.77
N LEU A 7 19.22 10.06 15.33
CA LEU A 7 18.12 9.11 15.29
C LEU A 7 17.88 8.79 13.82
N TYR A 8 18.18 7.56 13.42
CA TYR A 8 17.85 7.05 12.10
C TYR A 8 16.33 7.04 11.98
N GLU A 9 15.77 8.09 11.39
CA GLU A 9 14.34 8.19 11.14
C GLU A 9 14.02 7.24 9.98
N LYS A 10 13.49 6.06 10.30
CA LYS A 10 13.15 5.04 9.31
C LYS A 10 11.98 5.51 8.46
N LYS A 11 12.25 6.34 7.44
CA LYS A 11 11.25 6.79 6.48
C LYS A 11 10.74 5.60 5.69
N TYR A 12 9.49 5.21 5.92
CA TYR A 12 8.86 4.12 5.18
C TYR A 12 8.77 4.48 3.68
N PRO A 13 9.05 3.53 2.76
CA PRO A 13 9.08 3.82 1.33
C PRO A 13 7.74 4.32 0.75
N ALA A 14 7.76 4.84 -0.48
CA ALA A 14 6.61 5.45 -1.16
C ALA A 14 5.39 4.53 -1.33
N ASN A 15 5.60 3.22 -1.37
CA ASN A 15 4.52 2.23 -1.51
C ASN A 15 3.85 1.89 -0.17
N TRP A 16 4.28 2.49 0.94
CA TRP A 16 3.68 2.33 2.25
C TRP A 16 2.83 3.53 2.63
N VAL A 17 1.65 3.24 3.17
CA VAL A 17 0.87 4.17 3.96
C VAL A 17 1.25 3.96 5.42
N VAL A 18 1.53 5.05 6.13
CA VAL A 18 1.78 5.02 7.58
C VAL A 18 1.12 6.22 8.19
N MET A 19 0.33 6.01 9.23
CA MET A 19 -0.43 7.06 9.90
C MET A 19 -0.59 6.70 11.38
N GLN A 20 -0.59 7.72 12.25
CA GLN A 20 -0.83 7.53 13.68
C GLN A 20 -2.22 6.95 13.93
N ASN A 21 -2.38 6.10 14.94
CA ASN A 21 -3.65 5.42 15.24
C ASN A 21 -4.78 6.40 15.59
N ARG A 22 -4.45 7.58 16.15
CA ARG A 22 -5.44 8.63 16.46
C ARG A 22 -6.12 9.21 15.21
N ILE A 23 -5.53 9.03 14.02
CA ILE A 23 -6.10 9.53 12.77
C ILE A 23 -7.46 8.88 12.45
N LEU A 24 -7.69 7.63 12.92
CA LEU A 24 -8.95 6.93 12.70
C LEU A 24 -10.12 7.72 13.26
N GLN A 25 -9.98 8.27 14.47
CA GLN A 25 -11.01 9.11 15.10
C GLN A 25 -11.37 10.34 14.28
N ALA A 26 -10.41 10.86 13.51
CA ALA A 26 -10.62 11.98 12.62
C ALA A 26 -11.17 11.53 11.25
N PHE A 27 -10.93 10.28 10.82
CA PHE A 27 -11.34 9.71 9.53
C PHE A 27 -12.80 9.26 9.45
N TYR A 28 -13.49 9.06 10.57
CA TYR A 28 -14.78 8.34 10.57
C TYR A 28 -15.88 9.00 9.75
N GLU A 29 -15.85 10.32 9.59
CA GLU A 29 -16.87 11.02 8.79
C GLU A 29 -16.50 11.16 7.31
N MET A 30 -15.28 10.81 6.91
CA MET A 30 -14.80 10.97 5.54
C MET A 30 -15.46 9.97 4.58
N THR A 31 -15.71 10.44 3.37
CA THR A 31 -16.09 9.59 2.24
C THR A 31 -14.92 8.70 1.81
N LEU A 32 -15.23 7.67 1.02
CA LEU A 32 -14.23 6.75 0.47
C LEU A 32 -13.11 7.48 -0.28
N ASP A 33 -13.46 8.45 -1.12
CA ASP A 33 -12.48 9.15 -1.95
C ASP A 33 -11.66 10.17 -1.17
N GLU A 34 -12.22 10.78 -0.12
CA GLU A 34 -11.46 11.57 0.86
C GLU A 34 -10.42 10.70 1.58
N LYS A 35 -10.80 9.48 2.02
CA LYS A 35 -9.84 8.54 2.63
C LYS A 35 -8.75 8.17 1.64
N ARG A 36 -9.09 7.84 0.38
CA ARG A 36 -8.10 7.51 -0.66
C ARG A 36 -7.14 8.66 -0.95
N LEU A 37 -7.66 9.88 -1.02
CA LEU A 37 -6.86 11.09 -1.19
C LEU A 37 -5.83 11.23 -0.06
N LEU A 38 -6.26 11.07 1.20
CA LEU A 38 -5.37 11.16 2.36
C LEU A 38 -4.36 10.00 2.43
N LEU A 39 -4.78 8.78 2.07
CA LEU A 39 -3.89 7.61 2.00
C LEU A 39 -2.77 7.80 0.95
N LEU A 40 -3.08 8.43 -0.18
CA LEU A 40 -2.07 8.81 -1.17
C LEU A 40 -1.15 9.91 -0.64
N ALA A 41 -1.74 10.95 -0.04
CA ALA A 41 -1.02 12.08 0.52
C ALA A 41 -0.04 11.68 1.64
N SER A 42 -0.43 10.73 2.51
CA SER A 42 0.40 10.18 3.59
C SER A 42 1.81 9.79 3.12
N SER A 43 1.90 9.15 1.95
CA SER A 43 3.19 8.76 1.39
C SER A 43 4.02 9.95 0.93
N VAL A 44 3.41 10.95 0.30
CA VAL A 44 4.10 12.14 -0.23
C VAL A 44 4.58 13.02 0.91
N VAL A 45 3.70 13.31 1.88
CA VAL A 45 4.00 14.09 3.10
C VAL A 45 5.25 13.57 3.80
N ARG A 46 5.33 12.25 4.00
CA ARG A 46 6.48 11.63 4.68
C ARG A 46 7.77 11.68 3.85
N LEU A 47 7.68 11.52 2.53
CA LEU A 47 8.86 11.48 1.66
C LEU A 47 9.53 12.84 1.55
N ILE A 48 8.74 13.90 1.43
CA ILE A 48 9.26 15.27 1.31
C ILE A 48 9.47 15.95 2.67
N ASP A 49 9.05 15.31 3.76
CA ASP A 49 9.00 15.90 5.10
C ASP A 49 8.23 17.23 5.13
N ALA A 50 6.99 17.17 4.64
CA ALA A 50 6.19 18.36 4.40
C ALA A 50 5.94 19.19 5.67
N THR A 51 5.85 20.50 5.46
CA THR A 51 5.39 21.53 6.37
C THR A 51 4.07 22.14 5.85
N GLU A 52 3.42 22.99 6.63
CA GLU A 52 2.18 23.69 6.23
C GLU A 52 2.33 24.55 4.96
N LYS A 53 3.57 24.87 4.57
CA LYS A 53 3.88 25.65 3.36
C LYS A 53 4.02 24.79 2.12
N ASP A 54 4.28 23.51 2.31
CA ASP A 54 4.51 22.57 1.22
C ASP A 54 3.19 22.09 0.63
N THR A 55 3.21 21.86 -0.68
CA THR A 55 2.03 21.44 -1.44
C THR A 55 2.14 19.96 -1.78
N ILE A 56 1.09 19.20 -1.47
CA ILE A 56 0.97 17.78 -1.75
C ILE A 56 0.15 17.60 -3.02
N GLU A 57 0.82 17.21 -4.09
CA GLU A 57 0.21 17.06 -5.41
C GLU A 57 -0.17 15.61 -5.69
N ILE A 58 -1.40 15.38 -6.14
CA ILE A 58 -1.91 14.09 -6.53
C ILE A 58 -2.61 14.25 -7.87
N THR A 59 -2.15 13.52 -8.88
CA THR A 59 -2.76 13.53 -10.23
C THR A 59 -3.94 12.57 -10.31
N ALA A 60 -4.93 12.91 -11.14
CA ALA A 60 -6.07 12.05 -11.45
C ALA A 60 -5.61 10.69 -12.00
N LYS A 61 -4.54 10.68 -12.80
CA LYS A 61 -3.94 9.44 -13.31
C LYS A 61 -3.39 8.56 -12.17
N ALA A 62 -2.61 9.12 -11.26
CA ALA A 62 -2.09 8.38 -10.12
C ALA A 62 -3.20 7.89 -9.18
N PHE A 63 -4.24 8.71 -8.99
CA PHE A 63 -5.44 8.34 -8.23
C PHE A 63 -6.18 7.17 -8.89
N ALA A 64 -6.41 7.24 -10.21
CA ALA A 64 -7.09 6.22 -11.00
C ALA A 64 -6.35 4.86 -10.95
N GLU A 65 -5.04 4.90 -11.21
CA GLU A 65 -4.17 3.72 -11.16
C GLU A 65 -4.17 3.08 -9.77
N ALA A 66 -4.04 3.89 -8.73
CA ALA A 66 -3.96 3.38 -7.36
C ALA A 66 -5.29 2.80 -6.85
N CYS A 67 -6.42 3.38 -7.27
CA CYS A 67 -7.76 2.96 -6.85
C CYS A 67 -8.42 1.94 -7.80
N ASN A 68 -7.76 1.62 -8.92
CA ASN A 68 -8.29 0.77 -9.99
C ASN A 68 -9.69 1.21 -10.47
N ILE A 69 -9.75 2.47 -10.91
CA ILE A 69 -10.93 3.14 -11.48
C ILE A 69 -10.59 3.76 -12.84
N GLN A 70 -11.61 4.14 -13.61
CA GLN A 70 -11.42 4.85 -14.87
C GLN A 70 -10.89 6.26 -14.63
N VAL A 71 -9.97 6.71 -15.49
CA VAL A 71 -9.31 8.02 -15.35
C VAL A 71 -10.34 9.15 -15.41
N ASP A 72 -11.32 9.08 -16.29
CA ASP A 72 -12.40 10.08 -16.38
C ASP A 72 -13.17 10.24 -15.07
N SER A 73 -13.51 9.12 -14.41
CA SER A 73 -14.15 9.14 -13.08
C SER A 73 -13.22 9.69 -11.99
N ALA A 74 -11.91 9.46 -12.11
CA ALA A 74 -10.93 9.94 -11.15
C ALA A 74 -10.83 11.47 -11.13
N TYR A 75 -11.01 12.17 -12.26
CA TYR A 75 -11.01 13.64 -12.27
C TYR A 75 -12.09 14.21 -11.36
N THR A 76 -13.32 13.74 -11.49
CA THR A 76 -14.46 14.20 -10.69
C THR A 76 -14.32 13.77 -9.23
N GLN A 77 -14.02 12.49 -8.97
CA GLN A 77 -13.87 11.98 -7.60
C GLN A 77 -12.76 12.68 -6.83
N LEU A 78 -11.61 12.94 -7.49
CA LEU A 78 -10.48 13.62 -6.86
C LEU A 78 -10.81 15.08 -6.56
N LYS A 79 -11.48 15.77 -7.49
CA LYS A 79 -11.98 17.14 -7.27
C LYS A 79 -12.94 17.19 -6.08
N ASP A 80 -13.99 16.39 -6.10
CA ASP A 80 -15.03 16.37 -5.06
C ASP A 80 -14.46 16.00 -3.69
N ALA A 81 -13.52 15.03 -3.64
CA ALA A 81 -12.80 14.66 -2.43
C ALA A 81 -11.97 15.82 -1.88
N SER A 82 -11.27 16.57 -2.74
CA SER A 82 -10.47 17.72 -2.31
C SER A 82 -11.33 18.86 -1.74
N GLU A 83 -12.44 19.19 -2.42
CA GLU A 83 -13.36 20.24 -1.99
C GLU A 83 -14.08 19.86 -0.69
N THR A 84 -14.44 18.58 -0.53
CA THR A 84 -15.11 18.09 0.67
C THR A 84 -14.14 18.05 1.85
N MET A 85 -12.91 17.57 1.64
CA MET A 85 -11.88 17.55 2.68
C MET A 85 -11.52 18.95 3.19
N MET A 86 -11.50 19.95 2.30
CA MET A 86 -11.30 21.37 2.67
C MET A 86 -12.37 21.90 3.64
N ARG A 87 -13.59 21.35 3.60
CA ARG A 87 -14.69 21.75 4.50
C ARG A 87 -14.71 20.98 5.81
N ARG A 88 -13.82 20.00 6.00
CA ARG A 88 -13.80 19.16 7.20
C ARG A 88 -12.85 19.69 8.25
N PHE A 89 -13.34 19.60 9.49
CA PHE A 89 -12.53 19.68 10.69
C PHE A 89 -12.76 18.43 11.54
N PHE A 90 -11.84 18.16 12.45
CA PHE A 90 -12.03 17.19 13.52
C PHE A 90 -11.88 17.90 14.88
N SER A 91 -12.44 17.28 15.92
CA SER A 91 -12.35 17.80 17.28
C SER A 91 -11.73 16.78 18.22
N TYR A 92 -10.95 17.25 19.19
CA TYR A 92 -10.52 16.45 20.33
C TYR A 92 -10.51 17.29 21.61
N ARG A 93 -10.36 16.65 22.77
CA ARG A 93 -10.15 17.34 24.05
C ARG A 93 -8.66 17.40 24.35
N ASN A 94 -8.16 18.59 24.67
CA ASN A 94 -6.79 18.76 25.13
C ASN A 94 -6.62 18.34 26.61
N GLU A 95 -5.40 18.41 27.13
CA GLU A 95 -5.06 18.07 28.52
C GLU A 95 -5.87 18.83 29.57
N ARG A 96 -6.36 20.02 29.21
CA ARG A 96 -7.21 20.87 30.07
C ARG A 96 -8.71 20.56 29.92
N GLY A 97 -9.06 19.51 29.18
CA GLY A 97 -10.44 19.11 28.89
C GLY A 97 -11.18 20.01 27.91
N SER A 98 -10.52 21.04 27.36
CA SER A 98 -11.12 21.99 26.41
C SER A 98 -11.22 21.36 25.03
N ARG A 99 -12.31 21.67 24.31
CA ARG A 99 -12.52 21.22 22.94
C ARG A 99 -11.63 22.03 21.99
N VAL A 100 -10.80 21.32 21.23
CA VAL A 100 -9.97 21.87 20.15
C VAL A 100 -10.60 21.44 18.83
N ASN A 101 -10.71 22.37 17.87
CA ASN A 101 -11.16 22.08 16.51
C ASN A 101 -10.01 22.34 15.55
N VAL A 102 -9.73 21.38 14.67
CA VAL A 102 -8.60 21.43 13.75
C VAL A 102 -9.10 21.17 12.33
N GLN A 103 -8.76 22.05 11.42
CA GLN A 103 -9.03 21.85 9.99
C GLN A 103 -8.10 20.80 9.41
N TRP A 104 -8.59 20.04 8.44
CA TRP A 104 -7.73 19.09 7.73
C TRP A 104 -6.74 19.78 6.79
N VAL A 105 -7.26 20.71 5.98
CA VAL A 105 -6.56 21.33 4.87
C VAL A 105 -6.57 22.84 5.04
N ILE A 106 -5.41 23.49 4.88
CA ILE A 106 -5.24 24.94 4.90
C ILE A 106 -5.65 25.53 3.55
N ARG A 107 -5.24 24.86 2.46
CA ARG A 107 -5.47 25.30 1.08
C ARG A 107 -5.60 24.09 0.17
N SER A 108 -6.56 24.15 -0.75
CA SER A 108 -6.70 23.20 -1.85
C SER A 108 -6.76 23.95 -3.18
N ILE A 109 -6.13 23.40 -4.21
CA ILE A 109 -6.20 23.87 -5.60
C ILE A 109 -6.52 22.65 -6.47
N TYR A 110 -7.44 22.82 -7.41
CA TYR A 110 -7.72 21.85 -8.46
C TYR A 110 -7.45 22.51 -9.81
N GLU A 111 -6.46 21.98 -10.53
CA GLU A 111 -6.03 22.48 -11.84
C GLU A 111 -5.70 21.28 -12.73
N ASP A 112 -6.15 21.32 -13.99
CA ASP A 112 -5.73 20.44 -15.10
C ASP A 112 -5.33 19.00 -14.73
N GLY A 113 -6.22 18.30 -14.01
CA GLY A 113 -6.03 16.89 -13.70
C GLY A 113 -5.15 16.57 -12.51
N TYR A 114 -4.85 17.53 -11.65
CA TYR A 114 -4.29 17.28 -10.33
C TYR A 114 -4.98 18.11 -9.24
N VAL A 115 -4.83 17.61 -8.01
CA VAL A 115 -5.17 18.33 -6.79
C VAL A 115 -3.89 18.62 -6.04
N SER A 116 -3.82 19.82 -5.48
CA SER A 116 -2.75 20.31 -4.63
C SER A 116 -3.31 20.66 -3.26
N LEU A 117 -2.79 20.03 -2.20
CA LEU A 117 -3.24 20.22 -0.81
C LEU A 117 -2.12 20.72 0.10
N CYS A 118 -2.42 21.69 0.97
CA CYS A 118 -1.59 22.02 2.12
C CYS A 118 -2.30 21.57 3.41
N PHE A 119 -1.68 20.69 4.18
CA PHE A 119 -2.25 20.18 5.44
C PHE A 119 -1.85 21.05 6.63
N THR A 120 -2.67 21.03 7.67
CA THR A 120 -2.34 21.65 8.98
C THR A 120 -1.24 20.88 9.71
N ASP A 121 -0.54 21.54 10.62
CA ASP A 121 0.55 20.95 11.39
C ASP A 121 0.11 19.72 12.19
N GLU A 122 -1.09 19.73 12.80
CA GLU A 122 -1.66 18.54 13.45
C GLU A 122 -1.83 17.34 12.51
N VAL A 123 -2.26 17.58 11.27
CA VAL A 123 -2.41 16.51 10.28
C VAL A 123 -1.05 16.00 9.81
N LEU A 124 -0.10 16.91 9.53
CA LEU A 124 1.25 16.55 9.17
C LEU A 124 1.91 15.70 10.27
N LEU A 125 1.75 16.09 11.53
CA LEU A 125 2.20 15.34 12.70
C LEU A 125 1.67 13.90 12.67
N MET A 126 0.36 13.71 12.42
CA MET A 126 -0.27 12.39 12.29
C MET A 126 0.24 11.54 11.13
N LEU A 127 0.86 12.15 10.11
CA LEU A 127 1.32 11.48 8.88
C LEU A 127 2.84 11.27 8.84
N LYS A 128 3.62 11.91 9.72
CA LYS A 128 5.09 11.83 9.67
C LYS A 128 5.77 11.41 10.97
N VAL A 129 5.20 11.71 12.14
CA VAL A 129 5.84 11.42 13.43
C VAL A 129 5.29 10.11 14.01
N PHE A 130 6.19 9.15 14.21
CA PHE A 130 5.86 7.77 14.55
C PHE A 130 6.83 7.26 15.62
N ASP A 131 6.41 7.33 16.89
CA ASP A 131 7.22 6.96 18.05
C ASP A 131 6.33 6.32 19.13
N GLU A 132 6.88 6.06 20.32
CA GLU A 132 6.15 5.45 21.43
C GLU A 132 4.97 6.28 21.93
N ASN A 133 5.06 7.61 21.84
CA ASN A 133 3.98 8.54 22.20
C ASN A 133 2.97 8.71 21.05
N ASN A 134 3.40 8.37 19.83
CA ASN A 134 2.64 8.49 18.59
C ASN A 134 2.45 7.11 17.92
N PRO A 135 1.71 6.18 18.57
CA PRO A 135 1.53 4.84 18.03
C PRO A 135 0.81 4.89 16.68
N PHE A 136 1.21 4.02 15.77
CA PHE A 136 0.84 4.13 14.35
C PHE A 136 0.57 2.76 13.72
N THR A 137 -0.12 2.81 12.59
CA THR A 137 -0.41 1.64 11.76
C THR A 137 0.20 1.83 10.37
N LYS A 138 0.67 0.74 9.78
CA LYS A 138 1.28 0.71 8.45
C LYS A 138 0.73 -0.42 7.61
N TYR A 139 0.58 -0.15 6.32
CA TYR A 139 0.19 -1.13 5.32
C TYR A 139 0.59 -0.64 3.93
N LYS A 140 0.53 -1.53 2.94
CA LYS A 140 0.88 -1.14 1.58
C LYS A 140 -0.27 -0.40 0.91
N LYS A 141 0.10 0.61 0.14
CA LYS A 141 -0.80 1.40 -0.69
C LYS A 141 -1.62 0.53 -1.66
N GLU A 142 -0.99 -0.47 -2.25
CA GLU A 142 -1.59 -1.38 -3.24
C GLU A 142 -2.72 -2.26 -2.68
N ASP A 143 -2.71 -2.53 -1.37
CA ASP A 143 -3.71 -3.39 -0.72
C ASP A 143 -4.92 -2.57 -0.27
N VAL A 144 -4.69 -1.40 0.32
CA VAL A 144 -5.76 -0.55 0.87
C VAL A 144 -6.54 0.21 -0.20
N LEU A 145 -5.88 0.75 -1.24
CA LEU A 145 -6.56 1.62 -2.21
C LEU A 145 -7.48 0.88 -3.18
N LYS A 146 -7.34 -0.44 -3.29
CA LYS A 146 -8.23 -1.31 -4.09
C LYS A 146 -9.58 -1.56 -3.42
N LEU A 147 -9.71 -1.27 -2.13
CA LEU A 147 -10.96 -1.42 -1.38
C LEU A 147 -11.95 -0.36 -1.84
N LYS A 148 -13.20 -0.78 -2.08
CA LYS A 148 -14.28 0.06 -2.61
C LYS A 148 -15.46 0.16 -1.64
N GLY A 149 -15.54 -0.70 -0.64
CA GLY A 149 -16.57 -0.64 0.39
C GLY A 149 -16.38 0.56 1.32
N GLU A 150 -17.51 1.19 1.68
CA GLU A 150 -17.58 2.40 2.51
C GLU A 150 -16.80 2.27 3.83
N TYR A 151 -16.89 1.10 4.47
CA TYR A 151 -16.26 0.80 5.76
C TYR A 151 -15.04 -0.13 5.65
N SER A 152 -14.67 -0.53 4.42
CA SER A 152 -13.64 -1.55 4.20
C SER A 152 -12.24 -1.02 4.52
N ILE A 153 -11.97 0.26 4.24
CA ILE A 153 -10.71 0.91 4.62
C ILE A 153 -10.57 0.96 6.15
N ASP A 154 -11.63 1.30 6.87
CA ASP A 154 -11.61 1.43 8.33
C ASP A 154 -11.39 0.08 9.01
N ILE A 155 -12.15 -0.94 8.59
CA ILE A 155 -12.00 -2.30 9.11
C ILE A 155 -10.62 -2.88 8.75
N TYR A 156 -10.11 -2.60 7.55
CA TYR A 156 -8.75 -3.00 7.17
C TYR A 156 -7.70 -2.33 8.07
N HIS A 157 -7.84 -1.03 8.34
CA HIS A 157 -6.94 -0.31 9.24
C HIS A 157 -6.98 -0.90 10.66
N LEU A 158 -8.17 -1.14 11.22
CA LEU A 158 -8.32 -1.80 12.52
C LEU A 158 -7.65 -3.19 12.52
N ALA A 159 -7.83 -3.97 11.46
CA ALA A 159 -7.18 -5.27 11.34
C ALA A 159 -5.65 -5.16 11.31
N LYS A 160 -5.09 -4.20 10.58
CA LYS A 160 -3.63 -3.96 10.53
C LYS A 160 -3.07 -3.44 11.85
N LYS A 161 -3.82 -2.59 12.57
CA LYS A 161 -3.50 -2.13 13.92
C LYS A 161 -3.36 -3.31 14.90
N HIS A 162 -4.23 -4.31 14.77
CA HIS A 162 -4.27 -5.49 15.64
C HIS A 162 -3.57 -6.73 15.05
N GLU A 163 -2.85 -6.60 13.92
CA GLU A 163 -2.29 -7.73 13.18
C GLU A 163 -1.33 -8.57 14.04
N ALA A 164 -0.50 -7.92 14.87
CA ALA A 164 0.44 -8.60 15.77
C ALA A 164 -0.27 -9.50 16.80
N MET A 165 -1.49 -9.16 17.20
CA MET A 165 -2.29 -9.96 18.15
C MET A 165 -3.10 -11.06 17.46
N SER A 166 -3.13 -11.10 16.13
CA SER A 166 -3.93 -12.01 15.29
C SER A 166 -5.45 -11.96 15.52
N SER A 167 -5.95 -11.26 16.53
CA SER A 167 -7.36 -11.08 16.80
C SER A 167 -7.61 -9.85 17.67
N TRP A 168 -8.81 -9.29 17.58
CA TRP A 168 -9.30 -8.26 18.49
C TRP A 168 -10.80 -8.42 18.69
N THR A 169 -11.32 -7.90 19.80
CA THR A 169 -12.75 -7.95 20.13
C THR A 169 -13.27 -6.55 20.33
N MET A 170 -14.46 -6.28 19.79
CA MET A 170 -15.17 -5.03 19.99
C MET A 170 -16.63 -5.34 20.32
N SER A 171 -17.19 -4.59 21.26
CA SER A 171 -18.62 -4.52 21.50
C SER A 171 -19.34 -3.94 20.29
N LEU A 172 -20.66 -4.21 20.20
CA LEU A 172 -21.47 -3.62 19.13
C LEU A 172 -21.49 -2.09 19.19
N GLU A 173 -21.34 -1.51 20.39
CA GLU A 173 -21.32 -0.05 20.56
C GLU A 173 -20.02 0.55 20.05
N GLU A 174 -18.87 -0.01 20.47
CA GLU A 174 -17.57 0.41 19.96
C GLU A 174 -17.51 0.32 18.43
N ILE A 175 -18.09 -0.72 17.81
CA ILE A 175 -18.13 -0.82 16.34
C ILE A 175 -18.93 0.31 15.70
N ARG A 176 -20.05 0.73 16.31
CA ARG A 176 -20.88 1.82 15.78
C ARG A 176 -20.18 3.16 15.93
N GLU A 177 -19.53 3.39 17.07
CA GLU A 177 -18.75 4.61 17.32
C GLU A 177 -17.53 4.69 16.38
N GLU A 178 -16.75 3.61 16.30
CA GLU A 178 -15.53 3.52 15.48
C GLU A 178 -15.79 3.50 13.97
N LEU A 179 -17.03 3.30 13.52
CA LEU A 179 -17.38 3.38 12.09
C LEU A 179 -18.38 4.51 11.81
N ALA A 180 -18.64 5.38 12.80
CA ALA A 180 -19.64 6.46 12.77
C ALA A 180 -20.99 6.03 12.17
N LEU A 181 -21.47 4.85 12.57
CA LEU A 181 -22.67 4.24 12.00
C LEU A 181 -23.94 4.93 12.50
N SER A 182 -24.85 5.22 11.56
CA SER A 182 -26.17 5.74 11.91
C SER A 182 -27.02 4.73 12.69
N LYS A 183 -28.10 5.22 13.32
CA LYS A 183 -29.07 4.39 14.06
C LYS A 183 -29.68 3.25 13.23
N SER A 184 -29.64 3.35 11.90
CA SER A 184 -30.09 2.27 11.00
C SER A 184 -29.35 0.94 11.21
N TYR A 185 -28.16 0.98 11.81
CA TYR A 185 -27.31 -0.17 12.14
C TYR A 185 -27.43 -0.63 13.61
N GLU A 186 -28.38 -0.09 14.39
CA GLU A 186 -28.69 -0.61 15.73
C GLU A 186 -29.05 -2.10 15.68
N ARG A 187 -29.82 -2.50 14.66
CA ARG A 187 -30.14 -3.90 14.38
C ARG A 187 -28.90 -4.62 13.87
N ILE A 188 -28.43 -5.61 14.63
CA ILE A 188 -27.22 -6.39 14.29
C ILE A 188 -27.27 -7.04 12.90
N ASN A 189 -28.46 -7.41 12.40
CA ASN A 189 -28.60 -7.99 11.07
C ASN A 189 -28.24 -6.97 9.97
N ASN A 190 -28.60 -5.70 10.15
CA ASN A 190 -28.23 -4.62 9.22
C ASN A 190 -26.72 -4.35 9.30
N LEU A 191 -26.18 -4.25 10.52
CA LEU A 191 -24.74 -4.09 10.75
C LEU A 191 -23.95 -5.19 10.04
N LYS A 192 -24.34 -6.45 10.20
CA LYS A 192 -23.65 -7.57 9.56
C LYS A 192 -23.79 -7.56 8.04
N SER A 193 -25.02 -7.48 7.54
CA SER A 193 -25.29 -7.61 6.10
C SER A 193 -24.73 -6.46 5.26
N ARG A 194 -24.65 -5.24 5.81
CA ARG A 194 -24.28 -4.04 5.06
C ARG A 194 -22.91 -3.47 5.39
N VAL A 195 -22.35 -3.81 6.56
CA VAL A 195 -21.06 -3.26 7.01
C VAL A 195 -20.03 -4.37 7.15
N ILE A 196 -20.27 -5.33 8.03
CA ILE A 196 -19.25 -6.31 8.43
C ILE A 196 -18.99 -7.33 7.34
N ASN A 197 -20.02 -8.04 6.86
CA ASN A 197 -19.88 -9.07 5.82
C ASN A 197 -19.23 -8.52 4.54
N PRO A 198 -19.76 -7.46 3.90
CA PRO A 198 -19.19 -6.97 2.65
C PRO A 198 -17.74 -6.49 2.83
N SER A 199 -17.41 -5.85 3.96
CA SER A 199 -16.05 -5.41 4.22
C SER A 199 -15.10 -6.56 4.48
N VAL A 200 -15.50 -7.55 5.28
CA VAL A 200 -14.67 -8.73 5.57
C VAL A 200 -14.42 -9.56 4.31
N GLU A 201 -15.45 -9.73 3.47
CA GLU A 201 -15.34 -10.40 2.17
C GLU A 201 -14.38 -9.64 1.24
N GLU A 202 -14.59 -8.33 1.04
CA GLU A 202 -13.73 -7.53 0.16
C GLU A 202 -12.27 -7.51 0.61
N ILE A 203 -12.02 -7.30 1.90
CA ILE A 203 -10.65 -7.29 2.45
C ILE A 203 -10.00 -8.65 2.26
N THR A 204 -10.73 -9.72 2.58
CA THR A 204 -10.25 -11.10 2.44
C THR A 204 -10.01 -11.49 0.98
N GLU A 205 -10.67 -10.86 0.03
CA GLU A 205 -10.42 -11.09 -1.40
C GLU A 205 -9.22 -10.26 -1.89
N LYS A 206 -9.21 -8.95 -1.63
CA LYS A 206 -8.38 -7.98 -2.35
C LYS A 206 -7.11 -7.53 -1.63
N SER A 207 -6.92 -7.85 -0.36
CA SER A 207 -5.75 -7.39 0.44
C SER A 207 -4.75 -8.50 0.78
N ASP A 208 -3.68 -8.13 1.51
CA ASP A 208 -2.65 -9.01 2.05
C ASP A 208 -3.09 -9.88 3.23
N ILE A 209 -4.29 -9.67 3.78
CA ILE A 209 -4.81 -10.40 4.95
C ILE A 209 -6.12 -11.11 4.65
N LYS A 210 -6.40 -12.14 5.44
CA LYS A 210 -7.71 -12.79 5.57
C LYS A 210 -8.29 -12.41 6.92
N ILE A 211 -9.51 -11.87 6.89
CA ILE A 211 -10.27 -11.54 8.09
C ILE A 211 -11.44 -12.51 8.21
N THR A 212 -11.72 -12.93 9.44
CA THR A 212 -12.94 -13.65 9.81
C THR A 212 -13.46 -13.08 11.12
N TYR A 213 -14.72 -13.33 11.47
CA TYR A 213 -15.23 -12.88 12.75
C TYR A 213 -16.22 -13.88 13.36
N GLU A 214 -16.33 -13.83 14.68
CA GLU A 214 -17.23 -14.65 15.48
C GLU A 214 -18.07 -13.76 16.40
N ASN A 215 -19.28 -14.21 16.76
CA ASN A 215 -20.14 -13.48 17.68
C ASN A 215 -19.68 -13.69 19.11
N VAL A 216 -19.47 -12.59 19.84
CA VAL A 216 -19.35 -12.59 21.29
C VAL A 216 -20.76 -12.50 21.87
N LYS A 217 -21.14 -13.45 22.72
CA LYS A 217 -22.48 -13.57 23.28
C LYS A 217 -22.50 -13.43 24.80
N ARG A 218 -23.56 -12.81 25.31
CA ARG A 218 -23.98 -12.89 26.72
C ARG A 218 -25.35 -13.57 26.74
N GLY A 219 -25.38 -14.84 27.11
CA GLY A 219 -26.57 -15.69 26.95
C GLY A 219 -26.97 -15.83 25.48
N ARG A 220 -28.21 -15.46 25.14
CA ARG A 220 -28.73 -15.51 23.76
C ARG A 220 -28.39 -14.27 22.94
N THR A 221 -27.97 -13.19 23.60
CA THR A 221 -27.75 -11.88 22.96
C THR A 221 -26.31 -11.76 22.48
N VAL A 222 -26.12 -11.29 21.24
CA VAL A 222 -24.80 -10.93 20.73
C VAL A 222 -24.43 -9.56 21.27
N THR A 223 -23.30 -9.45 21.97
CA THR A 223 -22.83 -8.21 22.61
C THR A 223 -21.65 -7.58 21.87
N GLY A 224 -20.98 -8.34 21.00
CA GLY A 224 -19.84 -7.87 20.23
C GLY A 224 -19.40 -8.86 19.16
N LEU A 225 -18.34 -8.51 18.46
CA LEU A 225 -17.68 -9.34 17.46
C LEU A 225 -16.21 -9.51 17.81
N LYS A 226 -15.71 -10.74 17.70
CA LYS A 226 -14.28 -11.05 17.76
C LYS A 226 -13.79 -11.28 16.35
N PHE A 227 -12.90 -10.41 15.88
CA PHE A 227 -12.27 -10.52 14.58
C PHE A 227 -10.95 -11.29 14.69
N ASN A 228 -10.66 -12.12 13.71
CA ASN A 228 -9.41 -12.86 13.57
C ASN A 228 -8.74 -12.49 12.25
N VAL A 229 -7.45 -12.14 12.32
CA VAL A 229 -6.60 -11.74 11.18
C VAL A 229 -5.56 -12.82 10.93
N LYS A 230 -5.39 -13.18 9.66
CA LYS A 230 -4.27 -14.02 9.22
C LYS A 230 -3.64 -13.39 7.99
N ALA A 231 -2.32 -13.20 8.01
CA ALA A 231 -1.58 -12.80 6.82
C ALA A 231 -1.74 -13.86 5.74
N LYS A 232 -2.00 -13.45 4.50
CA LYS A 232 -1.95 -14.37 3.36
C LYS A 232 -0.49 -14.67 3.04
N PRO A 233 -0.17 -15.90 2.61
CA PRO A 233 1.15 -16.18 2.07
C PRO A 233 1.40 -15.23 0.90
N THR A 234 2.48 -14.45 0.98
CA THR A 234 2.87 -13.56 -0.11
C THR A 234 3.12 -14.45 -1.34
N LYS A 235 2.30 -14.29 -2.39
CA LYS A 235 2.69 -14.77 -3.71
C LYS A 235 4.02 -14.08 -3.99
N LYS A 236 5.13 -14.83 -4.03
CA LYS A 236 6.35 -14.34 -4.67
C LYS A 236 5.86 -13.83 -6.03
N LYS A 237 6.04 -12.53 -6.33
CA LYS A 237 5.74 -11.99 -7.66
C LYS A 237 6.29 -12.99 -8.67
N SER A 238 5.43 -13.46 -9.57
CA SER A 238 5.89 -14.38 -10.60
C SER A 238 7.01 -13.67 -11.36
N LEU A 239 8.00 -14.42 -11.86
CA LEU A 239 9.07 -13.84 -12.69
C LEU A 239 8.49 -13.12 -13.92
N GLU A 240 7.27 -13.48 -14.32
CA GLU A 240 6.50 -12.89 -15.42
C GLU A 240 6.08 -11.43 -15.12
N ASP A 241 5.66 -11.11 -13.89
CA ASP A 241 5.21 -9.76 -13.50
C ASP A 241 6.35 -8.72 -13.46
N LEU A 242 7.60 -9.14 -13.29
CA LEU A 242 8.77 -8.26 -13.27
C LEU A 242 9.29 -7.95 -14.69
N ASN A 243 8.87 -8.73 -15.69
CA ASN A 243 9.41 -8.68 -17.05
C ASN A 243 8.54 -7.92 -18.04
N GLN A 244 7.23 -7.76 -17.79
CA GLN A 244 6.30 -7.04 -18.70
C GLN A 244 6.71 -5.57 -18.96
N ASN A 245 7.35 -4.90 -17.99
CA ASN A 245 7.79 -3.51 -18.16
C ASN A 245 9.17 -3.37 -18.86
N ASN A 246 9.82 -4.48 -19.24
CA ASN A 246 11.19 -4.46 -19.78
C ASN A 246 11.31 -5.10 -21.17
N GLU A 247 10.22 -5.43 -21.86
CA GLU A 247 10.25 -6.05 -23.19
C GLU A 247 11.03 -5.21 -24.22
N ASN A 248 11.05 -3.89 -24.06
CA ASN A 248 11.77 -2.96 -24.95
C ASN A 248 13.19 -2.56 -24.50
N ARG A 249 13.70 -3.04 -23.35
CA ARG A 249 15.08 -2.73 -22.90
C ARG A 249 16.10 -3.76 -23.37
N ASP A 250 17.19 -3.33 -24.00
CA ASP A 250 18.33 -4.20 -24.30
C ASP A 250 19.07 -4.57 -23.00
N ILE A 251 19.54 -5.82 -22.91
CA ILE A 251 20.36 -6.29 -21.78
C ILE A 251 21.73 -5.62 -21.88
N PRO A 252 22.17 -4.83 -20.89
CA PRO A 252 23.52 -4.27 -20.89
C PRO A 252 24.58 -5.37 -20.78
N SER A 253 25.81 -5.06 -21.20
CA SER A 253 26.95 -5.97 -21.06
C SER A 253 27.06 -6.52 -19.63
N LEU A 254 27.20 -7.84 -19.52
CA LEU A 254 27.22 -8.55 -18.24
C LEU A 254 28.60 -8.49 -17.60
N THR A 255 28.63 -8.25 -16.30
CA THR A 255 29.86 -8.41 -15.51
C THR A 255 30.27 -9.90 -15.44
N VAL A 256 31.55 -10.18 -15.20
CA VAL A 256 32.07 -11.55 -15.05
C VAL A 256 31.26 -12.36 -14.04
N LYS A 257 30.92 -11.76 -12.88
CA LYS A 257 30.09 -12.41 -11.85
C LYS A 257 28.67 -12.75 -12.32
N GLN A 258 28.10 -11.92 -13.18
CA GLN A 258 26.78 -12.20 -13.77
C GLN A 258 26.88 -13.34 -14.78
N ILE A 259 27.93 -13.36 -15.61
CA ILE A 259 28.19 -14.45 -16.56
C ILE A 259 28.35 -15.78 -15.81
N ASP A 260 29.17 -15.80 -14.74
CA ASP A 260 29.39 -16.99 -13.92
C ASP A 260 28.11 -17.51 -13.27
N ARG A 261 27.18 -16.61 -12.95
CA ARG A 261 25.86 -16.96 -12.42
C ARG A 261 24.92 -17.52 -13.50
N PHE A 262 24.85 -16.88 -14.66
CA PHE A 262 23.81 -17.19 -15.66
C PHE A 262 24.23 -18.27 -16.66
N ALA A 263 25.53 -18.49 -16.93
CA ALA A 263 25.97 -19.54 -17.84
C ALA A 263 25.52 -20.96 -17.40
N PRO A 264 25.67 -21.38 -16.13
CA PRO A 264 25.16 -22.67 -15.67
C PRO A 264 23.64 -22.78 -15.69
N LEU A 265 22.94 -21.68 -15.39
CA LEU A 265 21.48 -21.66 -15.38
C LEU A 265 20.91 -21.79 -16.79
N LEU A 266 21.52 -21.10 -17.77
CA LEU A 266 21.08 -21.14 -19.15
C LEU A 266 21.43 -22.48 -19.82
N ALA A 267 22.58 -23.08 -19.50
CA ALA A 267 22.95 -24.43 -19.97
C ALA A 267 21.95 -25.51 -19.54
N ASN A 268 21.35 -25.36 -18.35
CA ASN A 268 20.36 -26.30 -17.79
C ASN A 268 18.91 -25.90 -18.09
N TYR A 269 18.69 -24.81 -18.85
CA TYR A 269 17.35 -24.35 -19.18
C TYR A 269 16.86 -25.04 -20.46
N ALA A 270 15.94 -26.00 -20.31
CA ALA A 270 15.48 -26.85 -21.42
C ALA A 270 15.02 -26.08 -22.68
N PRO A 271 14.28 -24.95 -22.59
CA PRO A 271 13.90 -24.17 -23.78
C PRO A 271 15.08 -23.50 -24.51
N PHE A 272 16.26 -23.44 -23.91
CA PHE A 272 17.49 -22.93 -24.55
C PHE A 272 18.31 -24.06 -25.20
N GLY A 273 18.04 -25.33 -24.90
CA GLY A 273 18.87 -26.47 -25.35
C GLY A 273 19.07 -26.55 -26.86
N SER A 274 18.08 -26.15 -27.67
CA SER A 274 18.16 -26.11 -29.14
C SER A 274 19.17 -25.12 -29.71
N TYR A 275 19.61 -24.14 -28.91
CA TYR A 275 20.57 -23.10 -29.31
C TYR A 275 21.99 -23.44 -28.85
N ALA A 276 22.17 -24.48 -28.05
CA ALA A 276 23.48 -24.94 -27.59
C ALA A 276 24.16 -25.82 -28.65
N PRO A 277 25.50 -25.85 -28.70
CA PRO A 277 26.23 -26.72 -29.63
C PRO A 277 25.87 -28.20 -29.43
N SER A 278 25.50 -28.88 -30.50
CA SER A 278 25.09 -30.29 -30.46
C SER A 278 26.26 -31.21 -30.10
N GLY A 279 25.96 -32.29 -29.37
CA GLY A 279 26.95 -33.31 -29.00
C GLY A 279 27.93 -32.91 -27.89
N LYS A 280 27.74 -31.75 -27.26
CA LYS A 280 28.58 -31.29 -26.14
C LYS A 280 27.99 -31.67 -24.79
N SER A 281 28.85 -31.95 -23.82
CA SER A 281 28.49 -32.11 -22.41
C SER A 281 28.01 -30.78 -21.81
N THR A 282 27.26 -30.84 -20.72
CA THR A 282 26.79 -29.66 -20.00
C THR A 282 27.94 -28.72 -19.61
N GLN A 283 29.09 -29.29 -19.21
CA GLN A 283 30.26 -28.51 -18.80
C GLN A 283 30.87 -27.73 -19.98
N GLU A 284 30.94 -28.34 -21.16
CA GLU A 284 31.41 -27.70 -22.38
C GLU A 284 30.43 -26.61 -22.89
N VAL A 285 29.12 -26.82 -22.72
CA VAL A 285 28.10 -25.80 -23.02
C VAL A 285 28.24 -24.61 -22.08
N ILE A 286 28.50 -24.85 -20.78
CA ILE A 286 28.76 -23.77 -19.82
C ILE A 286 30.00 -22.97 -20.25
N SER A 287 31.13 -23.63 -20.56
CA SER A 287 32.33 -22.96 -21.03
C SER A 287 32.08 -22.12 -22.30
N TRP A 288 31.30 -22.64 -23.23
CA TRP A 288 30.87 -21.89 -24.42
C TRP A 288 30.03 -20.65 -24.06
N LEU A 289 29.09 -20.77 -23.12
CA LEU A 289 28.27 -19.65 -22.65
C LEU A 289 29.08 -18.56 -21.93
N HIS A 290 30.18 -18.90 -21.25
CA HIS A 290 31.08 -17.88 -20.67
C HIS A 290 31.70 -16.96 -21.75
N THR A 291 31.84 -17.45 -22.98
CA THR A 291 32.28 -16.64 -24.13
C THR A 291 31.09 -15.92 -24.76
N GLN A 292 29.98 -16.61 -25.03
CA GLN A 292 28.84 -16.03 -25.75
C GLN A 292 28.09 -14.95 -24.98
N LEU A 293 27.98 -15.05 -23.66
CA LEU A 293 27.30 -14.04 -22.83
C LEU A 293 28.03 -12.70 -22.76
N ARG A 294 29.21 -12.57 -23.38
CA ARG A 294 29.94 -11.30 -23.58
C ARG A 294 29.54 -10.59 -24.87
N ASP A 295 28.91 -11.29 -25.80
CA ASP A 295 28.47 -10.73 -27.08
C ASP A 295 27.08 -10.09 -26.96
N GLU A 296 26.97 -8.83 -27.36
CA GLU A 296 25.74 -8.05 -27.27
C GLU A 296 24.64 -8.61 -28.21
N ALA A 297 25.02 -9.10 -29.39
CA ALA A 297 24.07 -9.70 -30.32
C ALA A 297 23.47 -11.01 -29.75
N PHE A 298 24.30 -11.82 -29.10
CA PHE A 298 23.85 -13.01 -28.38
C PHE A 298 22.88 -12.68 -27.23
N LEU A 299 23.18 -11.65 -26.42
CA LEU A 299 22.33 -11.19 -25.32
C LEU A 299 20.96 -10.70 -25.83
N LYS A 300 20.95 -9.97 -26.94
CA LYS A 300 19.72 -9.48 -27.57
C LYS A 300 18.83 -10.63 -28.06
N THR A 301 19.44 -11.60 -28.76
CA THR A 301 18.73 -12.76 -29.32
C THR A 301 18.16 -13.66 -28.24
N HIS A 302 18.88 -13.86 -27.14
CA HIS A 302 18.51 -14.80 -26.08
C HIS A 302 17.96 -14.12 -24.81
N LYS A 303 17.60 -12.83 -24.90
CA LYS A 303 17.02 -12.03 -23.82
C LYS A 303 15.86 -12.75 -23.11
N LYS A 304 14.92 -13.30 -23.87
CA LYS A 304 13.76 -14.02 -23.33
C LYS A 304 14.17 -15.18 -22.41
N HIS A 305 15.24 -15.89 -22.75
CA HIS A 305 15.74 -17.01 -21.96
C HIS A 305 16.46 -16.53 -20.70
N LEU A 306 17.24 -15.44 -20.79
CA LEU A 306 17.88 -14.81 -19.64
C LEU A 306 16.86 -14.29 -18.62
N LEU A 307 15.79 -13.66 -19.09
CA LEU A 307 14.68 -13.20 -18.25
C LEU A 307 13.94 -14.38 -17.59
N ALA A 308 13.72 -15.46 -18.32
CA ALA A 308 13.07 -16.67 -17.80
C ALA A 308 13.88 -17.35 -16.69
N ILE A 309 15.22 -17.32 -16.77
CA ILE A 309 16.11 -17.86 -15.72
C ILE A 309 16.43 -16.85 -14.61
N GLY A 310 15.71 -15.72 -14.55
CA GLY A 310 15.75 -14.79 -13.43
C GLY A 310 16.77 -13.65 -13.56
N TYR A 311 17.20 -13.30 -14.77
CA TYR A 311 17.88 -12.02 -15.00
C TYR A 311 16.95 -10.86 -14.66
N THR A 312 17.45 -9.88 -13.91
CA THR A 312 16.74 -8.62 -13.63
C THR A 312 17.63 -7.45 -14.03
N PHE A 313 17.03 -6.42 -14.61
CA PHE A 313 17.76 -5.23 -15.03
C PHE A 313 18.35 -4.52 -13.81
N PRO A 314 19.57 -3.97 -13.92
CA PRO A 314 20.14 -3.16 -12.85
C PRO A 314 19.19 -2.01 -12.52
N LYS A 315 19.03 -1.74 -11.22
CA LYS A 315 18.26 -0.58 -10.76
C LYS A 315 18.89 0.67 -11.35
N GLN A 316 18.09 1.50 -12.03
CA GLN A 316 18.54 2.85 -12.41
C GLN A 316 19.00 3.55 -11.13
N LYS A 317 20.24 4.02 -11.12
CA LYS A 317 20.66 4.98 -10.09
C LYS A 317 19.83 6.24 -10.34
N SER A 318 18.88 6.51 -9.44
CA SER A 318 18.25 7.83 -9.32
C SER A 318 19.28 8.85 -8.89
#